data_AF-A0A2W4T8L7-F1
#
_entry.id   AF-A0A2W4T8L7-F1
#
_cell.length_a   1.000
_cell.length_b   1.000
_cell.length_c   1.000
_cell.angle_alpha   90.00
_cell.angle_beta   90.00
_cell.angle_gamma   90.00
#
_symmetry.space_group_name_H-M   'P 1'
#
loop_
_entity.id
_entity.type
_entity.pdbx_description
1 polymer ?
#
loop_
_entity_poly.entity_id
_entity_poly.type
_entity_poly.pdbx_seq_one_letter_code
_entity_poly.pdbx_strand_id
1 'polypeptide(L)'
;MIRAVLFAIILTFLMVLQIPAAPLAHHTLSKMEDKRMITLIVSKQTIAETVPVGTIEFNDNHQGILKLIRTDELGKQLELAWQEIGKLKELPLTETRIIERDGEKIRAYGKRMVAQTNKDFPWAIYDYLEKKYRFVVDVKD
;
A
#
# COMPACT_ATOMS: atom_id res chain seq x y z
N MET A 1 -68.88 9.20 51.63
CA MET A 1 -69.16 10.05 50.47
C MET A 1 -68.64 9.35 49.22
N ILE A 2 -69.56 9.04 48.29
CA ILE A 2 -69.47 9.18 46.82
C ILE A 2 -68.20 8.57 46.16
N ARG A 3 -68.28 7.36 45.58
CA ARG A 3 -68.69 7.04 44.18
C ARG A 3 -67.71 7.55 43.11
N ALA A 4 -67.47 6.65 42.15
CA ALA A 4 -67.17 6.93 40.74
C ALA A 4 -65.66 7.21 40.48
N VAL A 5 -64.97 6.76 39.43
CA VAL A 5 -65.28 6.16 38.11
C VAL A 5 -63.98 5.48 37.66
N LEU A 6 -63.94 4.15 37.53
CA LEU A 6 -63.82 3.43 36.25
C LEU A 6 -63.21 4.23 35.07
N PHE A 7 -61.92 4.10 34.78
CA PHE A 7 -61.47 4.23 33.38
C PHE A 7 -60.40 3.19 33.05
N ALA A 8 -60.85 2.20 32.30
CA ALA A 8 -60.03 1.32 31.51
C ALA A 8 -59.51 2.09 30.29
N ILE A 9 -58.18 2.09 30.08
CA ILE A 9 -57.62 2.14 28.73
C ILE A 9 -56.45 1.17 28.69
N ILE A 10 -56.74 0.00 28.10
CA ILE A 10 -55.74 -0.94 27.60
C ILE A 10 -55.06 -0.22 26.44
N LEU A 11 -53.81 0.20 26.62
CA LEU A 11 -52.98 0.63 25.51
C LEU A 11 -52.11 -0.55 25.09
N THR A 12 -52.54 -1.21 24.03
CA THR A 12 -51.87 -2.30 23.34
C THR A 12 -50.48 -1.84 22.89
N PHE A 13 -49.42 -2.27 23.59
CA PHE A 13 -48.05 -2.04 23.14
C PHE A 13 -47.73 -3.07 22.05
N LEU A 14 -48.11 -2.76 20.81
CA LEU A 14 -47.75 -3.54 19.64
C LEU A 14 -46.24 -3.34 19.39
N MET A 15 -45.45 -4.35 19.74
CA MET A 15 -44.08 -4.49 19.24
C MET A 15 -44.11 -4.52 17.71
N VAL A 16 -43.68 -3.44 17.07
CA VAL A 16 -43.17 -3.48 15.69
C VAL A 16 -41.71 -3.09 15.77
N LEU A 17 -40.86 -4.12 15.81
CA LEU A 17 -39.44 -4.00 15.52
C LEU A 17 -39.32 -3.56 14.05
N GLN A 18 -39.15 -2.27 13.80
CA GLN A 18 -38.70 -1.82 12.48
C GLN A 18 -37.21 -2.15 12.36
N ILE A 19 -36.92 -3.29 11.75
CA ILE A 19 -35.58 -3.60 11.25
C ILE A 19 -35.35 -2.68 10.03
N PRO A 20 -34.26 -1.89 9.99
CA PRO A 20 -33.98 -1.05 8.84
C PRO A 20 -33.64 -1.94 7.63
N ALA A 21 -34.40 -1.80 6.55
CA ALA A 21 -34.01 -2.33 5.25
C ALA A 21 -33.02 -1.36 4.58
N ALA A 22 -31.73 -1.60 4.78
CA ALA A 22 -30.71 -1.31 3.78
C ALA A 22 -30.15 -2.67 3.32
N PRO A 23 -29.69 -2.89 2.07
CA PRO A 23 -29.20 -1.90 1.09
C PRO A 23 -29.66 -2.14 -0.37
N LEU A 24 -29.67 -1.09 -1.20
CA LEU A 24 -29.47 -1.26 -2.65
C LEU A 24 -27.98 -1.08 -2.92
N ALA A 25 -27.27 -2.19 -2.94
CA ALA A 25 -25.90 -2.24 -3.44
C ALA A 25 -25.93 -1.87 -4.93
N HIS A 26 -25.64 -0.61 -5.22
CA HIS A 26 -25.11 -0.27 -6.53
C HIS A 26 -23.79 -1.02 -6.64
N HIS A 27 -23.78 -2.12 -7.39
CA HIS A 27 -22.58 -2.71 -7.92
C HIS A 27 -21.93 -1.66 -8.82
N THR A 28 -21.15 -0.77 -8.19
CA THR A 28 -20.15 0.02 -8.89
C THR A 28 -19.23 -1.01 -9.52
N LEU A 29 -19.23 -1.05 -10.86
CA LEU A 29 -18.26 -1.81 -11.64
C LEU A 29 -16.90 -1.66 -10.96
N SER A 30 -16.42 -2.76 -10.37
CA SER A 30 -15.05 -2.89 -9.93
C SER A 30 -14.21 -2.69 -11.18
N LYS A 31 -13.73 -1.46 -11.34
CA LYS A 31 -12.67 -1.11 -12.25
C LYS A 31 -11.57 -2.08 -11.85
N MET A 32 -11.31 -3.10 -12.66
CA MET A 32 -10.19 -4.01 -12.48
C MET A 32 -8.93 -3.13 -12.43
N GLU A 33 -8.53 -2.74 -11.22
CA GLU A 33 -7.27 -2.07 -10.97
C GLU A 33 -6.17 -3.07 -11.32
N ASP A 34 -5.21 -2.59 -12.11
CA ASP A 34 -4.06 -3.32 -12.67
C ASP A 34 -3.57 -4.48 -11.78
N LYS A 35 -3.94 -5.71 -12.16
CA LYS A 35 -3.42 -6.95 -11.59
C LYS A 35 -2.02 -7.23 -12.14
N ARG A 36 -1.02 -6.49 -11.67
CA ARG A 36 0.38 -6.75 -12.05
C ARG A 36 1.15 -7.22 -10.84
N MET A 37 1.52 -8.50 -10.86
CA MET A 37 2.57 -9.00 -9.98
C MET A 37 3.87 -8.32 -10.40
N ILE A 38 4.41 -7.49 -9.51
CA ILE A 38 5.71 -6.84 -9.73
C ILE A 38 6.75 -7.69 -9.02
N THR A 39 7.85 -8.02 -9.70
CA THR A 39 9.03 -8.59 -9.06
C THR A 39 10.19 -7.61 -9.13
N LEU A 40 10.73 -7.24 -7.97
CA LEU A 40 11.97 -6.49 -7.88
C LEU A 40 13.14 -7.48 -7.79
N ILE A 41 14.05 -7.42 -8.75
CA ILE A 41 15.30 -8.16 -8.73
C ILE A 41 16.35 -7.27 -8.11
N VAL A 42 16.92 -7.68 -6.98
CA VAL A 42 17.86 -6.87 -6.20
C VAL A 42 19.26 -7.40 -6.37
N SER A 43 20.13 -6.53 -6.86
CA SER A 43 21.53 -6.83 -7.16
C SER A 43 22.45 -5.79 -6.51
N LYS A 44 23.76 -6.08 -6.47
CA LYS A 44 24.77 -5.12 -6.02
C LYS A 44 25.83 -4.95 -7.09
N GLN A 45 26.10 -3.71 -7.46
CA GLN A 45 27.25 -3.38 -8.31
C GLN A 45 28.53 -3.54 -7.48
N THR A 46 29.45 -4.36 -7.96
CA THR A 46 30.83 -4.45 -7.48
C THR A 46 31.78 -3.90 -8.54
N ILE A 47 33.07 -3.83 -8.22
CA ILE A 47 34.13 -3.40 -9.15
C ILE A 47 34.20 -4.33 -10.39
N ALA A 48 33.92 -5.62 -10.20
CA ALA A 48 34.05 -6.62 -11.25
C ALA A 48 32.75 -6.87 -12.01
N GLU A 49 31.61 -6.88 -11.32
CA GLU A 49 30.34 -7.31 -11.89
C GLU A 49 29.12 -6.88 -11.05
N THR A 50 27.93 -7.09 -11.61
CA THR A 50 26.64 -6.96 -10.91
C THR A 50 26.25 -8.31 -10.33
N VAL A 51 26.24 -8.41 -9.01
CA VAL A 51 25.98 -9.67 -8.31
C VAL A 51 24.52 -9.73 -7.83
N PRO A 52 23.74 -10.75 -8.20
CA PRO A 52 22.37 -10.91 -7.71
C PRO A 52 22.35 -11.23 -6.21
N VAL A 53 21.47 -10.58 -5.46
CA VAL A 53 21.36 -10.73 -4.00
C VAL A 53 20.06 -11.42 -3.60
N GLY A 54 18.94 -11.03 -4.22
CA GLY A 54 17.62 -11.59 -3.93
C GLY A 54 16.53 -11.02 -4.82
N THR A 55 15.30 -11.43 -4.57
CA THR A 55 14.11 -10.88 -5.23
C THR A 55 13.06 -10.50 -4.20
N ILE A 56 12.22 -9.51 -4.51
CA ILE A 56 11.04 -9.17 -3.74
C ILE A 56 9.84 -9.32 -4.67
N GLU A 57 9.01 -10.32 -4.38
CA GLU A 57 7.83 -10.63 -5.19
C GLU A 57 6.59 -10.00 -4.55
N PHE A 58 5.92 -9.13 -5.29
CA PHE A 58 4.69 -8.47 -4.85
C PHE A 58 3.48 -9.21 -5.40
N ASN A 59 2.54 -9.51 -4.51
CA ASN A 59 1.22 -10.01 -4.90
C ASN A 59 0.29 -8.87 -5.35
N ASP A 60 -0.92 -9.22 -5.78
CA ASP A 60 -1.95 -8.28 -6.24
C ASP A 60 -2.38 -7.26 -5.16
N ASN A 61 -2.08 -7.52 -3.89
CA ASN A 61 -2.34 -6.60 -2.78
C ASN A 61 -1.12 -5.71 -2.46
N HIS A 62 -0.09 -5.72 -3.31
CA HIS A 62 1.17 -5.00 -3.14
C HIS A 62 1.95 -5.42 -1.88
N GLN A 63 1.69 -6.62 -1.37
CA GLN A 63 2.45 -7.21 -0.27
C GLN A 63 3.64 -7.97 -0.86
N GLY A 64 4.85 -7.59 -0.44
CA GLY A 64 6.09 -8.20 -0.89
C GLY A 64 6.52 -9.41 -0.06
N ILE A 65 7.14 -10.39 -0.70
CA ILE A 65 7.88 -11.49 -0.05
C ILE A 65 9.33 -11.42 -0.53
N LEU A 66 10.27 -11.30 0.41
CA LEU A 66 11.70 -11.37 0.12
C LEU A 66 12.14 -12.83 -0.07
N LYS A 67 12.84 -13.10 -1.17
CA LYS A 67 13.56 -14.35 -1.42
C LYS A 67 15.04 -14.05 -1.59
N LEU A 68 15.85 -14.50 -0.65
CA LEU A 68 17.30 -14.34 -0.71
C LEU A 68 17.91 -15.39 -1.62
N ILE A 69 18.82 -14.96 -2.49
CA ILE A 69 19.70 -15.85 -3.27
C ILE A 69 20.98 -16.11 -2.48
N ARG A 70 21.40 -15.15 -1.65
CA ARG A 70 22.67 -15.18 -0.91
C ARG A 70 22.46 -15.06 0.60
N THR A 71 23.37 -15.67 1.37
CA THR A 71 23.38 -15.66 2.85
C THR A 71 24.61 -14.99 3.44
N ASP A 72 25.44 -14.39 2.58
CA ASP A 72 26.61 -13.61 2.99
C ASP A 72 26.21 -12.20 3.43
N GLU A 73 27.21 -11.33 3.64
CA GLU A 73 26.97 -9.96 4.11
C GLU A 73 26.04 -9.15 3.21
N LEU A 74 26.04 -9.39 1.89
CA LEU A 74 25.10 -8.71 0.98
C LEU A 74 23.67 -9.21 1.18
N GLY A 75 23.50 -10.53 1.34
CA GLY A 75 22.21 -11.12 1.68
C GLY A 75 21.65 -10.58 3.00
N LYS A 76 22.49 -10.52 4.04
CA LYS A 76 22.12 -9.94 5.35
C LYS A 76 21.77 -8.46 5.25
N GLN A 77 22.49 -7.68 4.45
CA GLN A 77 22.17 -6.27 4.23
C GLN A 77 20.79 -6.10 3.58
N LEU A 78 20.44 -6.93 2.60
CA LEU A 78 19.12 -6.91 1.97
C LEU A 78 18.03 -7.34 2.96
N GLU A 79 18.28 -8.37 3.77
CA GLU A 79 17.37 -8.80 4.82
C GLU A 79 17.11 -7.69 5.85
N LEU A 80 18.16 -7.01 6.31
CA LEU A 80 18.05 -5.87 7.23
C LEU A 80 17.26 -4.72 6.61
N ALA A 81 17.54 -4.39 5.35
CA ALA A 81 16.79 -3.37 4.62
C ALA A 81 15.29 -3.73 4.54
N TRP A 82 14.97 -4.99 4.26
CA TRP A 82 13.61 -5.49 4.19
C TRP A 82 12.89 -5.43 5.53
N GLN A 83 13.56 -5.84 6.61
CA GLN A 83 13.02 -5.73 7.97
C GLN A 83 12.79 -4.28 8.38
N GLU A 84 13.66 -3.35 7.98
CA GLU A 84 13.44 -1.92 8.22
C GLU A 84 12.21 -1.42 7.47
N ILE A 85 12.10 -1.72 6.17
CA ILE A 85 10.94 -1.36 5.34
C ILE A 85 9.64 -1.86 5.98
N GLY A 86 9.61 -3.11 6.46
CA GLY A 86 8.43 -3.68 7.11
C GLY A 86 7.97 -2.94 8.37
N LYS A 87 8.87 -2.21 9.04
CA LYS A 87 8.55 -1.37 10.23
C LYS A 87 8.06 0.03 9.86
N LEU A 88 8.31 0.48 8.63
CA LEU A 88 7.93 1.80 8.16
C LEU A 88 6.48 1.78 7.65
N LYS A 89 5.65 2.71 8.15
CA LYS A 89 4.26 2.85 7.70
C LYS A 89 4.16 3.37 6.27
N GLU A 90 5.13 4.18 5.87
CA GLU A 90 5.21 4.83 4.58
C GLU A 90 6.67 5.00 4.15
N LEU A 91 6.89 5.01 2.84
CA LEU A 91 8.19 5.23 2.22
C LEU A 91 8.15 6.45 1.29
N PRO A 92 9.23 7.23 1.23
CA PRO A 92 9.34 8.31 0.27
C PRO A 92 9.53 7.72 -1.14
N LEU A 93 8.67 8.11 -2.07
CA LEU A 93 8.86 7.90 -3.50
C LEU A 93 9.25 9.23 -4.15
N THR A 94 10.36 9.22 -4.87
CA THR A 94 10.80 10.39 -5.61
C THR A 94 10.02 10.53 -6.90
N GLU A 95 9.51 11.73 -7.14
CA GLU A 95 8.76 12.06 -8.34
C GLU A 95 9.49 13.16 -9.10
N THR A 96 9.55 13.01 -10.41
CA THR A 96 9.97 14.11 -11.30
C THR A 96 8.72 14.73 -11.90
N ARG A 97 8.55 16.03 -11.70
CA ARG A 97 7.47 16.81 -12.31
C ARG A 97 8.07 17.86 -13.21
N ILE A 98 7.43 18.15 -14.34
CA ILE A 98 7.81 19.27 -15.19
C ILE A 98 7.00 20.48 -14.70
N ILE A 99 7.69 21.54 -14.32
CA ILE A 99 7.08 22.82 -13.94
C ILE A 99 7.48 23.89 -14.96
N GLU A 100 6.62 24.87 -15.18
CA GLU A 100 6.94 26.03 -16.00
C GLU A 100 7.34 27.20 -15.10
N ARG A 101 8.51 27.78 -15.36
CA ARG A 101 9.01 28.96 -14.64
C ARG A 101 9.59 29.92 -15.67
N ASP A 102 9.10 31.16 -15.69
CA ASP A 102 9.56 32.20 -16.61
C ASP A 102 9.49 31.79 -18.10
N GLY A 103 8.51 30.97 -18.46
CA GLY A 103 8.34 30.44 -19.83
C GLY A 103 9.20 29.22 -20.18
N GLU A 104 10.04 28.73 -19.25
CA GLU A 104 10.87 27.54 -19.44
C GLU A 104 10.31 26.32 -18.69
N LYS A 105 10.36 25.15 -19.33
CA LYS A 105 9.97 23.86 -18.72
C LYS A 105 11.15 23.28 -17.95
N ILE A 106 11.10 23.35 -16.63
CA ILE A 106 12.13 22.87 -15.71
C ILE A 106 11.69 21.55 -15.07
N ARG A 107 12.61 20.60 -14.90
CA ARG A 107 12.38 19.39 -14.10
C ARG A 107 12.53 19.73 -12.62
N ALA A 108 11.45 19.56 -11.86
CA ALA A 108 11.45 19.64 -10.41
C ALA A 108 11.40 18.24 -9.80
N TYR A 109 12.24 18.01 -8.79
CA TYR A 109 12.27 16.77 -8.03
C TYR A 109 11.47 16.95 -6.75
N GLY A 110 10.42 16.17 -6.59
CA GLY A 110 9.61 16.09 -5.38
C GLY A 110 9.76 14.74 -4.69
N LYS A 111 9.25 14.67 -3.47
CA LYS A 111 9.04 13.41 -2.76
C LYS A 111 7.58 13.36 -2.32
N ARG A 112 6.95 12.21 -2.46
CA ARG A 112 5.69 11.92 -1.76
C ARG A 112 5.87 10.72 -0.84
N MET A 113 5.13 10.69 0.25
CA MET A 113 5.07 9.52 1.12
C MET A 113 4.04 8.53 0.57
N VAL A 114 4.41 7.26 0.54
CA VAL A 114 3.62 6.17 -0.03
C VAL A 114 3.40 5.11 1.04
N ALA A 115 2.15 4.90 1.42
CA ALA A 115 1.76 3.89 2.41
C ALA A 115 1.88 2.46 1.85
N GLN A 116 2.03 1.47 2.74
CA GLN A 116 2.18 0.06 2.34
C GLN A 116 1.03 -0.50 1.49
N THR A 117 -0.18 0.04 1.66
CA THR A 117 -1.38 -0.38 0.92
C THR A 117 -1.53 0.28 -0.45
N ASN A 118 -0.65 1.22 -0.78
CA ASN A 118 -0.71 1.97 -2.03
C ASN A 118 -0.07 1.15 -3.16
N LYS A 119 -0.66 1.20 -4.36
CA LYS A 119 -0.15 0.50 -5.54
C LYS A 119 1.28 0.88 -5.95
N ASP A 120 1.72 2.08 -5.56
CA ASP A 120 3.06 2.57 -5.86
C ASP A 120 4.08 2.21 -4.78
N PHE A 121 3.68 1.45 -3.76
CA PHE A 121 4.57 1.01 -2.69
C PHE A 121 5.76 0.16 -3.19
N PRO A 122 5.61 -0.75 -4.19
CA PRO A 122 6.76 -1.43 -4.80
C PRO A 122 7.79 -0.45 -5.37
N TRP A 123 7.35 0.65 -6.00
CA TRP A 123 8.24 1.70 -6.50
C TRP A 123 8.91 2.51 -5.40
N ALA A 124 8.21 2.72 -4.28
CA ALA A 124 8.81 3.35 -3.11
C ALA A 124 9.90 2.46 -2.49
N ILE A 125 9.70 1.13 -2.48
CA ILE A 125 10.72 0.16 -2.06
C ILE A 125 11.92 0.18 -3.01
N TYR A 126 11.67 0.15 -4.32
CA TYR A 126 12.71 0.33 -5.35
C TYR A 126 13.57 1.57 -5.04
N ASP A 127 12.93 2.74 -4.88
CA ASP A 127 13.63 4.01 -4.69
C ASP A 127 14.43 4.02 -3.38
N TYR A 128 13.86 3.42 -2.33
CA TYR A 128 14.48 3.31 -1.03
C TYR A 128 15.73 2.41 -1.04
N LEU A 129 15.65 1.25 -1.68
CA LEU A 129 16.77 0.31 -1.80
C LEU A 129 17.92 0.90 -2.62
N GLU A 130 17.62 1.58 -3.73
CA GLU A 130 18.63 2.26 -4.54
C GLU A 130 19.28 3.44 -3.80
N LYS A 131 18.49 4.30 -3.16
CA LYS A 131 19.02 5.54 -2.57
C LYS A 131 19.73 5.32 -1.26
N LYS A 132 19.15 4.52 -0.36
CA LYS A 132 19.69 4.32 0.99
C LYS A 132 20.75 3.22 0.99
N TYR A 133 20.44 2.09 0.37
CA TYR A 133 21.29 0.90 0.43
C TYR A 133 22.20 0.73 -0.80
N ARG A 134 22.04 1.57 -1.83
CA ARG A 134 22.84 1.52 -3.07
C ARG A 134 22.77 0.14 -3.73
N PHE A 135 21.63 -0.53 -3.60
CA PHE A 135 21.36 -1.69 -4.44
C PHE A 135 21.05 -1.23 -5.87
N VAL A 136 21.26 -2.11 -6.82
CA VAL A 136 20.72 -1.99 -8.17
C VAL A 136 19.42 -2.78 -8.15
N VAL A 137 18.32 -2.17 -8.56
CA VAL A 137 17.02 -2.84 -8.58
C VAL A 137 16.51 -2.85 -10.01
N ASP A 138 16.16 -4.02 -10.51
CA ASP A 138 15.51 -4.19 -11.80
C ASP A 138 14.06 -4.63 -11.58
N VAL A 139 13.16 -4.23 -12.47
CA VAL A 139 11.74 -4.59 -12.38
C VAL A 139 11.37 -5.59 -13.47
N LYS A 140 10.71 -6.65 -13.06
CA LYS A 140 10.10 -7.65 -13.94
C LYS A 140 8.59 -7.65 -13.71
N ASP A 141 7.87 -7.26 -14.75
CA ASP A 141 6.40 -7.32 -14.86
C ASP A 141 5.93 -8.66 -15.46
#